data_AF-A0A936SN65-F1
#
_entry.id   AF-A0A936SN65-F1
#
_cell.length_a   1.000
_cell.length_b   1.000
_cell.length_c   1.000
_cell.angle_alpha   90.00
_cell.angle_beta   90.00
_cell.angle_gamma   90.00
#
_symmetry.space_group_name_H-M   'P 1'
#
loop_
_entity.id
_entity.type
_entity.pdbx_description
1 polymer ?
#
loop_
_entity_poly.entity_id
_entity_poly.type
_entity_poly.pdbx_seq_one_letter_code
_entity_poly.pdbx_strand_id
1 'polypeptide(L)'
;MLLLIVDSWEHVQETLFAWFEWRLLLPLIARGRLVGVFGSQAPLRWRQFDVRRRVEPCPLEPLDTSATREQLDVSPEVATAVYQITFGHPLANETVRTLLEATDAPARYLDTYQHTIAAKVVDTLLQRARVERASELQSILQTAALLREFDVNTLRVILPSAFPVFRNRSQSALMLAIRQLAETRMIRWDDQRRAYQLDATLRAIFTRELQLNHPDWYTALRNAAINFYAGLIEEVPSRRHEYMIELLYQTLHKPDWNTYDASEIQATFAAHVKRYYGAAGADPALTRLRSLLSDDQELRTALRERDLSPTLFLDRLR
;
A
#
# COMPACT_ATOMS: atom_id res chain seq x y z
N MET A 1 0.80 -9.28 -39.74
CA MET A 1 0.49 -9.08 -38.32
C MET A 1 1.66 -8.32 -37.72
N LEU A 2 1.42 -7.26 -36.93
CA LEU A 2 2.43 -6.43 -36.30
C LEU A 2 2.40 -6.69 -34.79
N LEU A 3 3.60 -6.85 -34.21
CA LEU A 3 3.81 -6.84 -32.77
C LEU A 3 4.35 -5.47 -32.38
N LEU A 4 3.70 -4.82 -31.42
CA LEU A 4 4.11 -3.54 -30.87
C LEU A 4 4.32 -3.70 -29.37
N ILE A 5 5.54 -3.45 -28.91
CA ILE A 5 5.89 -3.45 -27.49
C ILE A 5 6.24 -2.02 -27.12
N VAL A 6 5.55 -1.51 -26.12
CA VAL A 6 5.69 -0.13 -25.66
C VAL A 6 5.85 -0.19 -24.15
N ASP A 7 6.90 0.45 -23.65
CA ASP A 7 7.18 0.49 -22.22
C ASP A 7 7.24 1.95 -21.74
N SER A 8 6.96 2.14 -20.45
CA SER A 8 7.05 3.42 -19.74
C SER A 8 6.22 4.56 -20.37
N TRP A 9 5.06 4.24 -20.95
CA TRP A 9 4.25 5.21 -21.69
C TRP A 9 3.62 6.30 -20.79
N GLU A 10 3.57 6.09 -19.48
CA GLU A 10 3.10 7.06 -18.47
C GLU A 10 3.86 8.39 -18.45
N HIS A 11 5.06 8.43 -19.03
CA HIS A 11 5.88 9.65 -19.15
C HIS A 11 5.51 10.49 -20.38
N VAL A 12 4.68 9.96 -21.27
CA VAL A 12 4.25 10.65 -22.49
C VAL A 12 3.05 11.56 -22.20
N GLN A 13 3.01 12.74 -22.83
CA GLN A 13 1.86 13.65 -22.72
C GLN A 13 0.57 12.97 -23.19
N GLU A 14 -0.53 13.20 -22.47
CA GLU A 14 -1.83 12.56 -22.75
C GLU A 14 -2.33 12.84 -24.18
N THR A 15 -2.03 14.02 -24.72
CA THR A 15 -2.34 14.41 -26.10
C THR A 15 -1.62 13.55 -27.13
N LEU A 16 -0.35 13.22 -26.88
CA LEU A 16 0.43 12.35 -27.76
C LEU A 16 -0.08 10.91 -27.68
N PHE A 17 -0.46 10.43 -26.50
CA PHE A 17 -1.10 9.12 -26.37
C PHE A 17 -2.43 9.05 -27.14
N ALA A 18 -3.29 10.05 -26.98
CA ALA A 18 -4.56 10.12 -27.71
C ALA A 18 -4.35 10.14 -29.23
N TRP A 19 -3.33 10.88 -29.70
CA TRP A 19 -2.96 10.88 -31.11
C TRP A 19 -2.47 9.50 -31.58
N PHE A 20 -1.58 8.87 -30.81
CA PHE A 20 -1.02 7.55 -31.10
C PHE A 20 -2.10 6.46 -31.15
N GLU A 21 -3.00 6.47 -30.17
CA GLU A 21 -4.17 5.60 -30.10
C GLU A 21 -5.05 5.75 -31.34
N TRP A 22 -5.40 6.99 -31.70
CA TRP A 22 -6.32 7.26 -32.80
C TRP A 22 -5.70 7.05 -34.19
N ARG A 23 -4.45 7.45 -34.39
CA ARG A 23 -3.79 7.43 -35.71
C ARG A 23 -3.07 6.13 -36.02
N LEU A 24 -2.54 5.45 -35.01
CA LEU A 24 -1.76 4.23 -35.20
C LEU A 24 -2.52 2.99 -34.72
N LEU A 25 -2.92 2.96 -33.46
CA LEU A 25 -3.47 1.74 -32.86
C LEU A 25 -4.83 1.38 -33.46
N LEU A 26 -5.77 2.33 -33.48
CA LEU A 26 -7.14 2.09 -33.92
C LEU A 26 -7.21 1.53 -35.36
N PRO A 27 -6.54 2.08 -36.38
CA PRO A 27 -6.58 1.51 -37.73
C PRO A 27 -6.01 0.10 -37.83
N LEU A 28 -4.97 -0.21 -37.06
CA LEU A 28 -4.32 -1.52 -37.07
C LEU A 28 -5.15 -2.57 -36.32
N ILE A 29 -5.73 -2.18 -35.19
CA ILE A 29 -6.66 -2.99 -34.41
C ILE A 29 -7.92 -3.28 -35.22
N ALA A 30 -8.53 -2.28 -35.86
CA ALA A 30 -9.73 -2.46 -36.68
C ALA A 30 -9.55 -3.50 -37.79
N ARG A 31 -8.33 -3.61 -38.34
CA ARG A 31 -7.97 -4.60 -39.38
C ARG A 31 -7.52 -5.95 -38.82
N GLY A 32 -7.49 -6.15 -37.50
CA GLY A 32 -6.99 -7.37 -36.86
C GLY A 32 -5.49 -7.60 -37.10
N ARG A 33 -4.71 -6.53 -37.29
CA ARG A 33 -3.29 -6.61 -37.68
C ARG A 33 -2.32 -6.25 -36.55
N LEU A 34 -2.80 -5.99 -35.34
CA LEU A 34 -1.97 -5.58 -34.21
C LEU A 34 -2.13 -6.53 -33.02
N VAL A 35 -0.99 -6.97 -32.48
CA VAL A 35 -0.86 -7.43 -31.10
C VAL A 35 0.01 -6.39 -30.38
N GLY A 36 -0.51 -5.81 -29.31
CA GLY A 36 0.17 -4.74 -28.56
C GLY A 36 0.38 -5.14 -27.11
N VAL A 37 1.60 -4.95 -26.60
CA VAL A 37 1.93 -5.10 -25.18
C VAL A 37 2.39 -3.74 -24.67
N PHE A 38 1.71 -3.24 -23.65
CA PHE A 38 1.94 -1.91 -23.07
C PHE A 38 2.32 -2.05 -21.61
N GLY A 39 3.56 -1.73 -21.28
CA GLY A 39 4.04 -1.58 -19.91
C GLY A 39 3.77 -0.18 -19.40
N SER A 40 3.19 -0.06 -18.20
CA SER A 40 3.04 1.23 -17.54
C SER A 40 2.90 1.09 -16.02
N GLN A 41 3.44 2.06 -15.29
CA GLN A 41 3.24 2.20 -13.84
C GLN A 41 1.83 2.67 -13.45
N ALA A 42 1.05 3.18 -14.40
CA ALA A 42 -0.32 3.65 -14.15
C ALA A 42 -1.28 3.11 -15.22
N PRO A 43 -2.57 2.92 -14.89
CA PRO A 43 -3.56 2.52 -15.87
C PRO A 43 -3.61 3.50 -17.06
N LEU A 44 -3.42 2.98 -18.27
CA LEU A 44 -3.51 3.78 -19.49
C LEU A 44 -4.98 4.12 -19.78
N ARG A 45 -5.24 5.40 -20.05
CA ARG A 45 -6.59 5.92 -20.33
C ARG A 45 -6.95 5.80 -21.80
N TRP A 46 -7.46 4.64 -22.21
CA TRP A 46 -7.94 4.39 -23.57
C TRP A 46 -9.20 5.20 -23.88
N ARG A 47 -9.12 6.12 -24.86
CA ARG A 47 -10.23 7.00 -25.24
C ARG A 47 -11.09 6.39 -26.34
N GLN A 48 -10.49 5.57 -27.21
CA GLN A 48 -11.20 4.97 -28.33
C GLN A 48 -11.93 3.71 -27.87
N PHE A 49 -13.25 3.68 -28.06
CA PHE A 49 -14.10 2.58 -27.61
C PHE A 49 -13.65 1.22 -28.17
N ASP A 50 -13.30 1.18 -29.46
CA ASP A 50 -12.88 -0.06 -30.14
C ASP A 50 -11.51 -0.58 -29.65
N VAL A 51 -10.63 0.34 -29.23
CA VAL A 51 -9.35 -0.04 -28.61
C VAL A 51 -9.62 -0.59 -27.22
N ARG A 52 -10.36 0.16 -26.38
CA ARG A 52 -10.67 -0.21 -25.00
C ARG A 52 -11.32 -1.59 -24.88
N ARG A 53 -12.21 -1.97 -25.80
CA ARG A 53 -12.87 -3.29 -25.80
C ARG A 53 -11.93 -4.47 -26.05
N ARG A 54 -10.72 -4.21 -26.52
CA ARG A 54 -9.72 -5.22 -26.90
C ARG A 54 -8.46 -5.14 -26.05
N VAL A 55 -8.43 -4.25 -25.07
CA VAL A 55 -7.36 -4.17 -24.09
C VAL A 55 -7.75 -5.00 -22.88
N GLU A 56 -6.86 -5.90 -22.50
CA GLU A 56 -6.95 -6.64 -21.26
C GLU A 56 -5.89 -6.10 -20.29
N PRO A 57 -6.30 -5.49 -19.16
CA PRO A 57 -5.34 -5.05 -18.16
C PRO A 57 -4.79 -6.27 -17.42
N CYS A 58 -3.46 -6.40 -17.40
CA CYS A 58 -2.76 -7.42 -16.63
C CYS A 58 -1.94 -6.72 -15.53
N PRO A 59 -2.46 -6.58 -14.30
CA PRO A 59 -1.69 -6.02 -13.20
C PRO A 59 -0.52 -6.95 -12.86
N LEU A 60 0.65 -6.36 -12.63
CA LEU A 60 1.82 -7.10 -12.16
C LEU A 60 1.81 -7.13 -10.64
N GLU A 61 1.91 -8.33 -10.08
CA GLU A 61 2.04 -8.57 -8.65
C GLU A 61 3.52 -8.58 -8.24
N PRO A 62 3.84 -8.30 -6.97
CA PRO A 62 5.18 -8.53 -6.44
C PRO A 62 5.60 -9.99 -6.59
N LEU A 63 6.90 -10.23 -6.67
CA LEU A 63 7.45 -11.59 -6.75
C LEU A 63 7.20 -12.31 -5.42
N ASP A 64 6.73 -13.54 -5.46
CA ASP A 64 6.70 -14.37 -4.25
C ASP A 64 8.12 -14.74 -3.78
N THR A 65 8.24 -15.44 -2.65
CA THR A 65 9.54 -15.84 -2.11
C THR A 65 10.31 -16.77 -3.05
N SER A 66 9.64 -17.61 -3.84
CA SER A 66 10.29 -18.52 -4.81
C SER A 66 10.83 -17.76 -6.00
N ALA A 67 10.05 -16.84 -6.57
CA ALA A 67 10.48 -15.98 -7.67
C ALA A 67 11.53 -14.96 -7.22
N THR A 68 11.47 -14.48 -5.97
CA THR A 68 12.53 -13.67 -5.35
C THR A 68 13.84 -14.47 -5.26
N ARG A 69 13.77 -15.75 -4.86
CA ARG A 69 14.94 -16.64 -4.85
C ARG A 69 15.53 -16.82 -6.25
N GLU A 70 14.66 -17.06 -7.25
CA GLU A 70 15.08 -17.22 -8.65
C GLU A 70 15.72 -15.94 -9.20
N GLN A 71 15.13 -14.78 -8.94
CA GLN A 71 15.69 -13.49 -9.36
C GLN A 71 17.08 -13.25 -8.78
N LEU A 72 17.30 -13.61 -7.52
CA LEU A 72 18.52 -13.31 -6.78
C LEU A 72 19.61 -14.39 -6.93
N ASP A 73 19.24 -15.60 -7.35
CA ASP A 73 20.10 -16.79 -7.39
C ASP A 73 20.78 -17.07 -6.03
N VAL A 74 19.98 -17.08 -4.96
CA VAL A 74 20.46 -17.27 -3.58
C VAL A 74 19.81 -18.48 -2.89
N SER A 75 20.31 -18.82 -1.70
CA SER A 75 19.71 -19.87 -0.87
C SER A 75 18.27 -19.51 -0.44
N PRO A 76 17.40 -20.49 -0.15
CA PRO A 76 16.04 -20.23 0.33
C PRO A 76 15.97 -19.38 1.60
N GLU A 77 16.93 -19.56 2.50
CA GLU A 77 17.05 -18.78 3.75
C GLU A 77 17.31 -17.29 3.45
N VAL A 78 18.29 -17.01 2.59
CA VAL A 78 18.61 -15.64 2.15
C VAL A 78 17.43 -15.03 1.42
N ALA A 79 16.79 -15.76 0.51
CA ALA A 79 15.61 -15.27 -0.21
C ALA A 79 14.45 -14.90 0.73
N THR A 80 14.23 -15.70 1.79
CA THR A 80 13.21 -15.41 2.80
C THR A 80 13.54 -14.13 3.57
N ALA A 81 14.79 -13.96 4.00
CA ALA A 81 15.25 -12.77 4.71
C ALA A 81 15.19 -11.50 3.82
N VAL A 82 15.54 -11.61 2.54
CA VAL A 82 15.40 -10.49 1.58
C VAL A 82 13.91 -10.15 1.41
N TYR A 83 13.06 -11.16 1.18
CA TYR A 83 11.62 -10.97 1.00
C TYR A 83 10.96 -10.26 2.19
N GLN A 84 11.39 -10.53 3.42
CA GLN A 84 10.89 -9.84 4.63
C GLN A 84 11.20 -8.33 4.67
N ILE A 85 12.17 -7.86 3.87
CA ILE A 85 12.54 -6.45 3.77
C ILE A 85 11.93 -5.81 2.51
N THR A 86 11.94 -6.55 1.40
CA THR A 86 11.62 -6.04 0.06
C THR A 86 10.20 -6.35 -0.39
N PHE A 87 9.53 -7.30 0.27
CA PHE A 87 8.19 -7.79 -0.04
C PHE A 87 8.03 -8.17 -1.52
N GLY A 88 9.09 -8.72 -2.12
CA GLY A 88 9.06 -9.17 -3.51
C GLY A 88 9.16 -8.07 -4.57
N HIS A 89 9.40 -6.82 -4.18
CA HIS A 89 9.54 -5.73 -5.15
C HIS A 89 10.85 -5.88 -5.95
N PRO A 90 10.81 -6.02 -7.30
CA PRO A 90 12.00 -6.39 -8.08
C PRO A 90 13.18 -5.44 -7.93
N LEU A 91 12.95 -4.12 -7.90
CA LEU A 91 14.01 -3.12 -7.70
C LEU A 91 14.56 -3.13 -6.26
N ALA A 92 13.73 -3.48 -5.29
CA ALA A 92 14.16 -3.57 -3.89
C ALA A 92 15.02 -4.84 -3.71
N ASN A 93 14.59 -5.97 -4.27
CA ASN A 93 15.38 -7.20 -4.36
C ASN A 93 16.76 -6.92 -4.95
N GLU A 94 16.80 -6.23 -6.09
CA GLU A 94 18.05 -5.87 -6.76
C GLU A 94 18.95 -4.98 -5.89
N THR A 95 18.36 -4.02 -5.18
CA THR A 95 19.11 -3.17 -4.24
C THR A 95 19.77 -4.00 -3.14
N VAL A 96 19.07 -4.99 -2.59
CA VAL A 96 19.64 -5.89 -1.58
C VAL A 96 20.69 -6.81 -2.19
N ARG A 97 20.46 -7.33 -3.40
CA ARG A 97 21.42 -8.16 -4.16
C ARG A 97 22.79 -7.49 -4.26
N THR A 98 22.83 -6.22 -4.67
CA THR A 98 24.08 -5.45 -4.79
C THR A 98 24.80 -5.30 -3.45
N LEU A 99 24.08 -5.21 -2.33
CA LEU A 99 24.70 -5.17 -0.99
C LEU A 99 25.26 -6.54 -0.59
N LEU A 100 24.59 -7.63 -1.00
CA LEU A 100 24.99 -8.99 -0.70
C LEU A 100 26.24 -9.45 -1.48
N GLU A 101 26.46 -8.92 -2.69
CA GLU A 101 27.66 -9.23 -3.48
C GLU A 101 28.97 -8.84 -2.77
N ALA A 102 28.91 -7.92 -1.80
CA ALA A 102 30.07 -7.46 -1.03
C ALA A 102 30.32 -8.26 0.26
N THR A 103 29.62 -9.38 0.49
CA THR A 103 29.76 -10.17 1.72
C THR A 103 29.82 -11.68 1.47
N ASP A 104 30.74 -12.33 2.19
CA ASP A 104 30.88 -13.80 2.17
C ASP A 104 29.84 -14.52 3.07
N ALA A 105 29.05 -13.77 3.86
CA ALA A 105 28.04 -14.33 4.77
C ALA A 105 26.67 -13.61 4.67
N PRO A 106 25.93 -13.76 3.54
CA PRO A 106 24.71 -13.01 3.26
C PRO A 106 23.62 -13.11 4.35
N ALA A 107 23.36 -14.30 4.88
CA ALA A 107 22.32 -14.50 5.89
C ALA A 107 22.61 -13.73 7.19
N ARG A 108 23.85 -13.81 7.67
CA ARG A 108 24.30 -13.07 8.86
C ARG A 108 24.32 -11.57 8.63
N TYR A 109 24.73 -11.14 7.43
CA TYR A 109 24.72 -9.73 7.06
C TYR A 109 23.30 -9.16 7.06
N LEU A 110 22.34 -9.89 6.49
CA LEU A 110 20.93 -9.50 6.51
C LEU A 110 20.43 -9.33 7.95
N ASP A 111 20.66 -10.32 8.81
CA ASP A 111 20.24 -10.28 10.21
C ASP A 111 20.86 -9.11 10.99
N THR A 112 22.15 -8.85 10.80
CA THR A 112 22.88 -7.80 11.53
C THR A 112 22.54 -6.39 11.04
N TYR A 113 22.33 -6.21 9.74
CA TYR A 113 22.22 -4.90 9.10
C TYR A 113 20.82 -4.59 8.56
N GLN A 114 19.76 -5.28 9.03
CA GLN A 114 18.38 -5.08 8.56
C GLN A 114 17.96 -3.61 8.49
N HIS A 115 18.29 -2.81 9.51
CA HIS A 115 17.96 -1.39 9.59
C HIS A 115 18.62 -0.57 8.46
N THR A 116 19.92 -0.80 8.23
CA THR A 116 20.69 -0.15 7.16
C THR A 116 20.20 -0.58 5.78
N ILE A 117 19.90 -1.86 5.60
CA ILE A 117 19.41 -2.42 4.34
C ILE A 117 18.02 -1.85 4.01
N ALA A 118 17.10 -1.82 4.98
CA ALA A 118 15.76 -1.25 4.79
C ALA A 118 15.83 0.25 4.42
N ALA A 119 16.69 1.02 5.10
CA ALA A 119 16.92 2.43 4.76
C ALA A 119 17.45 2.58 3.33
N LYS A 120 18.40 1.73 2.91
CA LYS A 120 18.96 1.76 1.56
C LYS A 120 17.94 1.40 0.49
N VAL A 121 17.08 0.42 0.75
CA VAL A 121 15.96 0.05 -0.14
C VAL A 121 15.03 1.25 -0.33
N VAL A 122 14.60 1.88 0.76
CA VAL A 122 13.75 3.09 0.69
C VAL A 122 14.45 4.23 -0.05
N ASP A 123 15.74 4.47 0.22
CA ASP A 123 16.52 5.49 -0.50
C ASP A 123 16.54 5.24 -2.01
N THR A 124 16.76 4.00 -2.45
CA THR A 124 16.73 3.67 -3.89
C THR A 124 15.36 3.92 -4.51
N LEU A 125 14.27 3.59 -3.80
CA LEU A 125 12.90 3.84 -4.27
C LEU A 125 12.60 5.33 -4.37
N LEU A 126 12.97 6.12 -3.35
CA LEU A 126 12.80 7.57 -3.34
C LEU A 126 13.63 8.21 -4.47
N GLN A 127 14.88 7.78 -4.66
CA GLN A 127 15.73 8.26 -5.75
C GLN A 127 15.12 7.96 -7.12
N ARG A 128 14.60 6.73 -7.32
CA ARG A 128 13.92 6.34 -8.57
C ARG A 128 12.69 7.21 -8.83
N ALA A 129 11.94 7.53 -7.78
CA ALA A 129 10.76 8.40 -7.82
C ALA A 129 11.09 9.91 -7.84
N ARG A 130 12.39 10.27 -7.77
CA ARG A 130 12.88 11.67 -7.66
C ARG A 130 12.31 12.43 -6.46
N VAL A 131 12.08 11.72 -5.37
CA VAL A 131 11.72 12.31 -4.08
C VAL A 131 13.00 12.58 -3.30
N GLU A 132 13.23 13.84 -2.94
CA GLU A 132 14.41 14.22 -2.15
C GLU A 132 14.34 13.67 -0.72
N ARG A 133 15.50 13.30 -0.17
CA ARG A 133 15.62 12.83 1.22
C ARG A 133 15.44 14.00 2.19
N ALA A 134 14.86 13.70 3.35
CA ALA A 134 14.49 14.67 4.38
C ALA A 134 13.55 15.79 3.87
N SER A 135 12.86 15.52 2.75
CA SER A 135 11.85 16.42 2.22
C SER A 135 10.51 16.24 2.93
N GLU A 136 9.66 17.25 2.80
CA GLU A 136 8.26 17.18 3.22
C GLU A 136 7.53 15.96 2.60
N LEU A 137 7.86 15.64 1.35
CA LEU A 137 7.26 14.54 0.59
C LEU A 137 7.62 13.19 1.21
N GLN A 138 8.85 13.01 1.69
CA GLN A 138 9.25 11.78 2.39
C GLN A 138 8.42 11.57 3.66
N SER A 139 8.26 12.61 4.49
CA SER A 139 7.47 12.50 5.74
C SER A 139 6.01 12.18 5.47
N ILE A 140 5.43 12.76 4.41
CA ILE A 140 4.07 12.44 3.95
C ILE A 140 4.00 11.00 3.46
N LEU A 141 4.96 10.54 2.66
CA LEU A 141 4.99 9.18 2.14
C LEU A 141 5.15 8.14 3.26
N GLN A 142 6.03 8.40 4.22
CA GLN A 142 6.20 7.56 5.42
C GLN A 142 4.89 7.47 6.20
N THR A 143 4.17 8.57 6.40
CA THR A 143 2.86 8.53 7.08
C THR A 143 1.80 7.82 6.26
N ALA A 144 1.72 8.12 4.96
CA ALA A 144 0.81 7.46 4.03
C ALA A 144 1.05 5.95 3.97
N ALA A 145 2.28 5.49 4.19
CA ALA A 145 2.58 4.08 4.22
C ALA A 145 1.95 3.33 5.41
N LEU A 146 1.50 4.00 6.48
CA LEU A 146 0.72 3.30 7.51
C LEU A 146 -0.75 3.13 7.15
N LEU A 147 -1.21 3.83 6.12
CA LEU A 147 -2.61 3.99 5.78
C LEU A 147 -2.92 3.26 4.48
N ARG A 148 -4.00 2.48 4.45
CA ARG A 148 -4.46 1.85 3.20
C ARG A 148 -5.01 2.89 2.23
N GLU A 149 -5.60 3.93 2.81
CA GLU A 149 -6.14 5.09 2.12
C GLU A 149 -5.87 6.34 2.92
N PHE A 150 -5.61 7.45 2.23
CA PHE A 150 -5.44 8.73 2.88
C PHE A 150 -5.98 9.87 2.01
N ASP A 151 -6.33 10.95 2.69
CA ASP A 151 -6.65 12.23 2.10
C ASP A 151 -5.97 13.35 2.90
N VAL A 152 -6.24 14.60 2.51
CA VAL A 152 -5.69 15.79 3.18
C VAL A 152 -6.10 15.85 4.65
N ASN A 153 -7.34 15.44 4.97
CA ASN A 153 -7.85 15.51 6.34
C ASN A 153 -7.16 14.48 7.24
N THR A 154 -7.01 13.26 6.73
CA THR A 154 -6.33 12.15 7.38
C THR A 154 -4.88 12.51 7.69
N LEU A 155 -4.14 13.03 6.69
CA LEU A 155 -2.77 13.47 6.89
C LEU A 155 -2.68 14.63 7.89
N ARG A 156 -3.57 15.62 7.81
CA ARG A 156 -3.57 16.76 8.75
C ARG A 156 -3.68 16.32 10.22
N VAL A 157 -4.42 15.25 10.50
CA VAL A 157 -4.59 14.74 11.86
C VAL A 157 -3.41 13.86 12.29
N ILE A 158 -2.96 12.96 11.41
CA ILE A 158 -2.01 11.91 11.79
C ILE A 158 -0.55 12.38 11.68
N LEU A 159 -0.19 13.06 10.59
CA LEU A 159 1.17 13.50 10.27
C LEU A 159 1.85 14.30 11.40
N PRO A 160 1.17 15.23 12.11
CA PRO A 160 1.81 16.03 13.16
C PRO A 160 2.21 15.25 14.42
N SER A 161 1.77 14.00 14.57
CA SER A 161 2.10 13.15 15.72
C SER A 161 3.57 12.73 15.74
N ALA A 162 4.16 12.44 14.59
CA ALA A 162 5.59 12.17 14.43
C ALA A 162 6.38 13.35 13.87
N PHE A 163 5.72 14.26 13.14
CA PHE A 163 6.38 15.37 12.45
C PHE A 163 5.77 16.73 12.88
N PRO A 164 6.20 17.31 14.02
CA PRO A 164 5.58 18.52 14.57
C PRO A 164 5.57 19.74 13.64
N VAL A 165 6.48 19.80 12.67
CA VAL A 165 6.53 20.86 11.64
C VAL A 165 5.21 20.98 10.85
N PHE A 166 4.39 19.93 10.81
CA PHE A 166 3.12 19.91 10.09
C PHE A 166 1.91 20.41 10.89
N ARG A 167 2.02 20.69 12.20
CA ARG A 167 0.86 21.08 13.04
C ARG A 167 0.05 22.26 12.49
N ASN A 168 0.73 23.23 11.88
CA ASN A 168 0.12 24.44 11.33
C ASN A 168 0.15 24.48 9.79
N ARG A 169 0.40 23.33 9.14
CA ARG A 169 0.43 23.27 7.67
C ARG A 169 -0.99 23.47 7.13
N SER A 170 -1.14 24.35 6.14
CA SER A 170 -2.44 24.61 5.53
C SER A 170 -2.91 23.40 4.71
N GLN A 171 -4.23 23.23 4.58
CA GLN A 171 -4.80 22.18 3.73
C GLN A 171 -4.34 22.32 2.27
N SER A 172 -4.26 23.55 1.76
CA SER A 172 -3.81 23.82 0.39
C SER A 172 -2.34 23.42 0.17
N ALA A 173 -1.47 23.61 1.18
CA ALA A 173 -0.09 23.17 1.09
C ALA A 173 0.02 21.63 1.08
N LEU A 174 -0.73 20.94 1.93
CA LEU A 174 -0.81 19.47 1.91
C LEU A 174 -1.38 18.94 0.59
N MET A 175 -2.41 19.58 0.03
CA MET A 175 -2.93 19.23 -1.29
C MET A 175 -1.87 19.35 -2.39
N LEU A 176 -1.06 20.41 -2.36
CA LEU A 176 0.02 20.60 -3.32
C LEU A 176 1.09 19.52 -3.16
N ALA A 177 1.47 19.18 -1.94
CA ALA A 177 2.43 18.12 -1.66
C ALA A 177 1.92 16.73 -2.10
N ILE A 178 0.64 16.42 -1.86
CA ILE A 178 0.01 15.18 -2.35
C ILE A 178 0.00 15.16 -3.88
N ARG A 179 -0.28 16.30 -4.54
CA ARG A 179 -0.23 16.39 -6.00
C ARG A 179 1.19 16.12 -6.53
N GLN A 180 2.22 16.67 -5.89
CA GLN A 180 3.62 16.40 -6.23
C GLN A 180 3.97 14.91 -6.05
N LEU A 181 3.50 14.27 -4.97
CA LEU A 181 3.65 12.81 -4.80
C LEU A 181 2.90 12.01 -5.87
N ALA A 182 1.72 12.45 -6.31
CA ALA A 182 0.99 11.77 -7.38
C ALA A 182 1.73 11.86 -8.73
N GLU A 183 2.50 12.93 -8.94
CA GLU A 183 3.38 13.09 -10.12
C GLU A 183 4.55 12.10 -10.11
N THR A 184 5.01 11.64 -8.93
CA THR A 184 6.05 10.61 -8.81
C THR A 184 5.54 9.19 -9.03
N ARG A 185 4.21 9.00 -9.18
CA ARG A 185 3.53 7.71 -9.37
C ARG A 185 3.64 6.73 -8.21
N MET A 186 4.24 7.14 -7.09
CA MET A 186 4.25 6.29 -5.89
C MET A 186 2.84 6.12 -5.35
N ILE A 187 2.03 7.18 -5.39
CA ILE A 187 0.64 7.17 -4.96
C ILE A 187 -0.30 7.29 -6.17
N ARG A 188 -1.51 6.74 -6.03
CA ARG A 188 -2.59 6.85 -7.01
C ARG A 188 -3.87 7.32 -6.34
N TRP A 189 -4.68 8.05 -7.10
CA TRP A 189 -6.06 8.35 -6.69
C TRP A 189 -6.98 7.19 -7.07
N ASP A 190 -7.80 6.74 -6.13
CA ASP A 190 -8.86 5.76 -6.34
C ASP A 190 -10.21 6.48 -6.41
N ASP A 191 -10.85 6.48 -7.58
CA ASP A 191 -12.14 7.14 -7.80
C ASP A 191 -13.29 6.48 -7.05
N GLN A 192 -13.23 5.17 -6.80
CA GLN A 192 -14.27 4.44 -6.08
C GLN A 192 -14.24 4.78 -4.59
N ARG A 193 -13.03 4.81 -4.03
CA ARG A 193 -12.82 5.08 -2.60
C ARG A 193 -12.69 6.56 -2.28
N ARG A 194 -12.46 7.39 -3.30
CA ARG A 194 -12.23 8.84 -3.22
C ARG A 194 -11.08 9.19 -2.28
N ALA A 195 -10.00 8.43 -2.37
CA ALA A 195 -8.82 8.58 -1.54
C ALA A 195 -7.55 8.27 -2.33
N TYR A 196 -6.42 8.75 -1.83
CA TYR A 196 -5.11 8.35 -2.34
C TYR A 196 -4.67 7.04 -1.70
N GLN A 197 -3.97 6.23 -2.48
CA GLN A 197 -3.43 4.94 -2.06
C GLN A 197 -1.96 4.87 -2.44
N LEU A 198 -1.17 4.27 -1.56
CA LEU A 198 0.15 3.73 -1.91
C LEU A 198 -0.02 2.25 -2.26
N ASP A 199 0.73 1.77 -3.24
CA ASP A 199 0.78 0.32 -3.53
C ASP A 199 1.09 -0.50 -2.27
N ALA A 200 0.46 -1.67 -2.13
CA ALA A 200 0.57 -2.48 -0.91
C ALA A 200 2.01 -2.94 -0.63
N THR A 201 2.79 -3.27 -1.66
CA THR A 201 4.19 -3.67 -1.52
C THR A 201 5.06 -2.49 -1.12
N LEU A 202 4.91 -1.34 -1.78
CA LEU A 202 5.61 -0.12 -1.36
C LEU A 202 5.27 0.24 0.08
N ARG A 203 3.99 0.14 0.43
CA ARG A 203 3.50 0.40 1.78
C ARG A 203 4.16 -0.48 2.84
N ALA A 204 4.29 -1.77 2.56
CA ALA A 204 5.00 -2.70 3.42
C ALA A 204 6.49 -2.34 3.58
N ILE A 205 7.18 -2.01 2.48
CA ILE A 205 8.60 -1.59 2.50
C ILE A 205 8.79 -0.33 3.35
N PHE A 206 8.04 0.74 3.07
CA PHE A 206 8.15 2.00 3.83
C PHE A 206 7.79 1.82 5.30
N THR A 207 6.77 1.01 5.59
CA THR A 207 6.39 0.68 6.97
C THR A 207 7.49 -0.08 7.68
N ARG A 208 8.10 -1.08 7.03
CA ARG A 208 9.18 -1.89 7.60
C ARG A 208 10.42 -1.06 7.90
N GLU A 209 10.79 -0.16 6.99
CA GLU A 209 11.88 0.78 7.22
C GLU A 209 11.60 1.68 8.43
N LEU A 210 10.40 2.25 8.50
CA LEU A 210 9.99 3.10 9.62
C LEU A 210 9.98 2.34 10.95
N GLN A 211 9.52 1.10 10.98
CA GLN A 211 9.55 0.23 12.17
C GLN A 211 10.98 -0.01 12.67
N LEU A 212 11.93 -0.24 11.76
CA LEU A 212 13.30 -0.59 12.10
C LEU A 212 14.14 0.63 12.50
N ASN A 213 13.99 1.75 11.78
CA ASN A 213 14.85 2.93 11.96
C ASN A 213 14.21 4.03 12.83
N HIS A 214 12.88 4.08 12.92
CA HIS A 214 12.15 5.12 13.63
C HIS A 214 10.96 4.57 14.44
N PRO A 215 11.19 3.65 15.38
CA PRO A 215 10.12 2.97 16.13
C PRO A 215 9.21 3.95 16.90
N ASP A 216 9.76 5.07 17.39
CA ASP A 216 8.98 6.11 18.06
C ASP A 216 7.98 6.77 17.11
N TRP A 217 8.41 7.09 15.89
CA TRP A 217 7.55 7.69 14.86
C TRP A 217 6.49 6.69 14.41
N TYR A 218 6.88 5.44 14.17
CA TYR A 218 5.96 4.36 13.85
C TYR A 218 4.84 4.24 14.90
N THR A 219 5.22 4.23 16.19
CA THR A 219 4.28 4.14 17.31
C THR A 219 3.36 5.35 17.38
N ALA A 220 3.90 6.56 17.26
CA ALA A 220 3.14 7.80 17.28
C ALA A 220 2.10 7.85 16.14
N LEU A 221 2.52 7.52 14.91
CA LEU A 221 1.66 7.51 13.74
C LEU A 221 0.56 6.43 13.84
N ARG A 222 0.91 5.20 14.27
CA ARG A 222 -0.08 4.13 14.50
C ARG A 222 -1.13 4.55 15.52
N ASN A 223 -0.70 5.09 16.66
CA ASN A 223 -1.62 5.53 17.72
C ASN A 223 -2.52 6.69 17.24
N ALA A 224 -1.96 7.64 16.49
CA ALA A 224 -2.74 8.71 15.88
C ALA A 224 -3.78 8.18 14.87
N ALA A 225 -3.42 7.19 14.05
CA ALA A 225 -4.35 6.55 13.11
C ALA A 225 -5.49 5.81 13.84
N ILE A 226 -5.17 5.06 14.90
CA ILE A 226 -6.16 4.37 15.74
C ILE A 226 -7.16 5.37 16.33
N ASN A 227 -6.66 6.45 16.94
CA ASN A 227 -7.51 7.47 17.54
C ASN A 227 -8.38 8.18 16.49
N PHE A 228 -7.81 8.46 15.32
CA PHE A 228 -8.52 9.06 14.20
C PHE A 228 -9.69 8.18 13.73
N TYR A 229 -9.46 6.88 13.46
CA TYR A 229 -10.53 5.98 13.04
C TYR A 229 -11.55 5.70 14.15
N ALA A 230 -11.12 5.63 15.41
CA ALA A 230 -12.03 5.51 16.55
C ALA A 230 -13.00 6.72 16.63
N GLY A 231 -12.50 7.94 16.42
CA GLY A 231 -13.32 9.14 16.33
C GLY A 231 -14.29 9.10 15.14
N LEU A 232 -13.82 8.70 13.95
CA LEU A 232 -14.68 8.60 12.76
C LEU A 232 -15.81 7.58 12.89
N ILE A 233 -15.60 6.48 13.62
CA ILE A 233 -16.64 5.50 13.94
C ILE A 233 -17.77 6.14 14.75
N GLU A 234 -17.44 7.06 15.66
CA GLU A 234 -18.41 7.81 16.46
C GLU A 234 -19.13 8.89 15.63
N GLU A 235 -18.37 9.68 14.88
CA GLU A 235 -18.85 10.89 14.19
C GLU A 235 -19.59 10.61 12.88
N VAL A 236 -19.30 9.51 12.19
CA VAL A 236 -19.78 9.25 10.81
C VAL A 236 -20.50 7.89 10.72
N PRO A 237 -21.77 7.78 11.17
CA PRO A 237 -22.52 6.52 11.18
C PRO A 237 -22.61 5.83 9.82
N SER A 238 -22.71 6.60 8.72
CA SER A 238 -22.92 6.07 7.37
C SER A 238 -21.74 5.27 6.82
N ARG A 239 -20.51 5.54 7.27
CA ARG A 239 -19.27 4.88 6.83
C ARG A 239 -18.60 4.09 7.96
N ARG A 240 -19.28 3.93 9.09
CA ARG A 240 -18.74 3.29 10.30
C ARG A 240 -18.10 1.93 10.04
N HIS A 241 -18.72 1.10 9.20
CA HIS A 241 -18.22 -0.23 8.86
C HIS A 241 -16.86 -0.17 8.12
N GLU A 242 -16.63 0.84 7.28
CA GLU A 242 -15.33 1.05 6.61
C GLU A 242 -14.27 1.45 7.65
N TYR A 243 -14.58 2.40 8.53
CA TYR A 243 -13.65 2.87 9.57
C TYR A 243 -13.35 1.82 10.63
N MET A 244 -14.27 0.91 10.92
CA MET A 244 -14.00 -0.22 11.80
C MET A 244 -12.93 -1.15 11.24
N ILE A 245 -12.92 -1.38 9.93
CA ILE A 245 -11.93 -2.25 9.30
C ILE A 245 -10.56 -1.57 9.34
N GLU A 246 -10.50 -0.26 9.07
CA GLU A 246 -9.25 0.48 9.23
C GLU A 246 -8.77 0.46 10.69
N LEU A 247 -9.66 0.66 11.67
CA LEU A 247 -9.29 0.55 13.09
C LEU A 247 -8.71 -0.81 13.44
N LEU A 248 -9.32 -1.91 12.97
CA LEU A 248 -8.80 -3.26 13.17
C LEU A 248 -7.44 -3.45 12.50
N TYR A 249 -7.30 -2.99 11.25
CA TYR A 249 -6.04 -3.03 10.52
C TYR A 249 -4.93 -2.31 11.29
N GLN A 250 -5.19 -1.09 11.77
CA GLN A 250 -4.22 -0.33 12.56
C GLN A 250 -3.90 -1.01 13.89
N THR A 251 -4.91 -1.60 14.55
CA THR A 251 -4.76 -2.29 15.84
C THR A 251 -3.92 -3.55 15.74
N LEU A 252 -4.04 -4.33 14.65
CA LEU A 252 -3.23 -5.53 14.41
C LEU A 252 -1.75 -5.25 14.12
N HIS A 253 -1.42 -3.99 13.84
CA HIS A 253 -0.06 -3.55 13.56
C HIS A 253 0.48 -2.60 14.64
N LYS A 254 -0.08 -2.59 15.86
CA LYS A 254 0.60 -1.96 16.98
C LYS A 254 1.99 -2.60 17.23
N PRO A 255 2.99 -1.80 17.66
CA PRO A 255 4.36 -2.25 17.90
C PRO A 255 4.54 -3.18 19.10
N ASP A 256 3.59 -3.30 20.03
CA ASP A 256 3.72 -4.19 21.18
C ASP A 256 3.30 -5.62 20.82
N TRP A 257 4.25 -6.46 20.39
CA TRP A 257 3.98 -7.85 19.97
C TRP A 257 3.50 -8.76 21.12
N ASN A 258 3.91 -8.45 22.35
CA ASN A 258 3.64 -9.28 23.53
C ASN A 258 2.27 -9.01 24.20
N THR A 259 1.50 -8.03 23.71
CA THR A 259 0.21 -7.62 24.32
C THR A 259 -1.00 -7.99 23.47
N TYR A 260 -0.81 -8.76 22.39
CA TYR A 260 -1.91 -9.24 21.57
C TYR A 260 -2.64 -10.40 22.26
N ASP A 261 -3.62 -10.07 23.09
CA ASP A 261 -4.64 -11.03 23.51
C ASP A 261 -5.76 -11.06 22.48
N ALA A 262 -5.86 -12.17 21.75
CA ALA A 262 -6.93 -12.44 20.79
C ALA A 262 -8.33 -12.21 21.42
N SER A 263 -8.47 -12.55 22.70
CA SER A 263 -9.69 -12.41 23.48
C SER A 263 -10.01 -10.94 23.73
N GLU A 264 -9.02 -10.11 24.05
CA GLU A 264 -9.18 -8.67 24.26
C GLU A 264 -9.57 -7.95 22.97
N ILE A 265 -8.89 -8.26 21.87
CA ILE A 265 -9.19 -7.70 20.54
C ILE A 265 -10.59 -8.09 20.11
N GLN A 266 -10.94 -9.37 20.27
CA GLN A 266 -12.27 -9.87 19.94
C GLN A 266 -13.36 -9.25 20.84
N ALA A 267 -13.09 -9.07 22.14
CA ALA A 267 -14.00 -8.43 23.07
C ALA A 267 -14.21 -6.94 22.74
N THR A 268 -13.14 -6.23 22.40
CA THR A 268 -13.19 -4.83 21.98
C THR A 268 -14.00 -4.68 20.69
N PHE A 269 -13.76 -5.55 19.70
CA PHE A 269 -14.55 -5.59 18.47
C PHE A 269 -16.03 -5.88 18.76
N ALA A 270 -16.33 -6.89 19.58
CA ALA A 270 -17.69 -7.24 19.94
C ALA A 270 -18.40 -6.10 20.69
N ALA A 271 -17.69 -5.37 21.55
CA ALA A 271 -18.22 -4.19 22.23
C ALA A 271 -18.57 -3.07 21.24
N HIS A 272 -17.72 -2.80 20.24
CA HIS A 272 -18.02 -1.86 19.17
C HIS A 272 -19.23 -2.29 18.33
N VAL A 273 -19.29 -3.57 17.96
CA VAL A 273 -20.43 -4.12 17.21
C VAL A 273 -21.72 -3.92 18.00
N LYS A 274 -21.74 -4.33 19.27
CA LYS A 274 -22.90 -4.18 20.16
C LYS A 274 -23.31 -2.72 20.35
N ARG A 275 -22.34 -1.82 20.56
CA ARG A 275 -22.58 -0.39 20.78
C ARG A 275 -23.21 0.29 19.57
N TYR A 276 -22.78 -0.06 18.36
CA TYR A 276 -23.13 0.69 17.16
C TYR A 276 -24.12 0.04 16.21
N TYR A 277 -24.32 -1.27 16.30
CA TYR A 277 -25.26 -2.03 15.47
C TYR A 277 -26.34 -2.75 16.32
N GLY A 278 -26.25 -2.67 17.65
CA GLY A 278 -27.20 -3.31 18.56
C GLY A 278 -27.01 -4.82 18.71
N ALA A 279 -28.06 -5.52 19.15
CA ALA A 279 -28.06 -6.99 19.20
C ALA A 279 -28.21 -7.58 17.80
N ALA A 280 -27.46 -8.64 17.50
CA ALA A 280 -27.38 -9.28 16.19
C ALA A 280 -28.77 -9.47 15.55
N GLY A 281 -29.00 -8.75 14.45
CA GLY A 281 -30.22 -8.74 13.65
C GLY A 281 -29.90 -8.31 12.22
N ALA A 282 -30.90 -8.27 11.34
CA ALA A 282 -30.77 -7.97 9.91
C ALA A 282 -30.42 -6.49 9.61
N ASP A 283 -29.47 -5.90 10.33
CA ASP A 283 -28.94 -4.57 10.03
C ASP A 283 -28.13 -4.64 8.71
N PRO A 284 -28.52 -3.88 7.67
CA PRO A 284 -27.77 -3.82 6.42
C PRO A 284 -26.32 -3.38 6.61
N ALA A 285 -26.03 -2.52 7.57
CA ALA A 285 -24.68 -2.04 7.86
C ALA A 285 -23.82 -3.14 8.51
N LEU A 286 -24.41 -3.99 9.35
CA LEU A 286 -23.74 -5.17 9.91
C LEU A 286 -23.43 -6.22 8.82
N THR A 287 -24.37 -6.41 7.90
CA THR A 287 -24.19 -7.28 6.72
C THR A 287 -23.04 -6.78 5.85
N ARG A 288 -22.97 -5.45 5.62
CA ARG A 288 -21.88 -4.82 4.87
C ARG A 288 -20.53 -4.96 5.58
N LEU A 289 -20.48 -4.76 6.90
CA LEU A 289 -19.26 -4.99 7.70
C LEU A 289 -18.78 -6.45 7.57
N ARG A 290 -19.69 -7.42 7.65
CA ARG A 290 -19.36 -8.85 7.48
C ARG A 290 -18.77 -9.14 6.09
N SER A 291 -19.38 -8.60 5.03
CA SER A 291 -18.86 -8.77 3.66
C SER A 291 -17.45 -8.22 3.56
N LEU A 292 -17.25 -6.97 3.97
CA LEU A 292 -15.96 -6.31 3.88
C LEU A 292 -14.87 -7.04 4.69
N LEU A 293 -15.18 -7.50 5.91
CA LEU A 293 -14.24 -8.31 6.71
C LEU A 293 -13.88 -9.64 6.04
N SER A 294 -14.83 -10.25 5.31
CA SER A 294 -14.60 -11.52 4.61
C SER A 294 -13.75 -11.33 3.36
N ASP A 295 -13.90 -10.18 2.70
CA ASP A 295 -13.21 -9.83 1.46
C ASP A 295 -11.82 -9.23 1.71
N ASP A 296 -11.55 -8.71 2.91
CA ASP A 296 -10.29 -8.04 3.26
C ASP A 296 -9.10 -9.01 3.35
N GLN A 297 -8.24 -9.02 2.32
CA GLN A 297 -7.06 -9.88 2.27
C GLN A 297 -5.96 -9.40 3.22
N GLU A 298 -5.77 -8.09 3.36
CA GLU A 298 -4.72 -7.54 4.21
C GLU A 298 -4.97 -7.82 5.69
N LEU A 299 -6.22 -7.69 6.13
CA LEU A 299 -6.60 -8.03 7.51
C LEU A 299 -6.38 -9.51 7.78
N ARG A 300 -6.68 -10.39 6.82
CA ARG A 300 -6.41 -11.83 6.92
C ARG A 300 -4.92 -12.14 6.99
N THR A 301 -4.10 -11.46 6.20
CA THR A 301 -2.64 -11.58 6.28
C THR A 301 -2.14 -11.12 7.65
N ALA A 302 -2.58 -9.96 8.14
CA ALA A 302 -2.20 -9.44 9.45
C ALA A 302 -2.63 -10.36 10.60
N LEU A 303 -3.79 -11.02 10.51
CA LEU A 303 -4.20 -12.04 11.48
C LEU A 303 -3.26 -13.24 11.48
N ARG A 304 -2.87 -13.75 10.30
CA ARG A 304 -1.93 -14.89 10.19
C ARG A 304 -0.55 -14.55 10.70
N GLU A 305 -0.04 -13.35 10.41
CA GLU A 305 1.26 -12.87 10.92
C GLU A 305 1.28 -12.77 12.46
N ARG A 306 0.10 -12.74 13.09
CA ARG A 306 -0.09 -12.71 14.54
C ARG A 306 -0.54 -14.05 15.13
N ASP A 307 -0.52 -15.12 14.33
CA ASP A 307 -1.04 -16.45 14.71
C ASP A 307 -2.51 -16.44 15.21
N LEU A 308 -3.32 -15.51 14.69
CA LEU A 308 -4.73 -15.37 15.01
C LEU A 308 -5.61 -16.08 13.98
N SER A 309 -6.81 -16.49 14.40
CA SER A 309 -7.79 -17.09 13.48
C SER A 309 -8.15 -16.11 12.35
N PRO A 310 -8.13 -16.54 11.07
CA PRO A 310 -8.60 -15.71 9.96
C PRO A 310 -10.07 -15.30 10.07
N THR A 311 -10.86 -16.00 10.91
CA THR A 311 -12.28 -15.71 11.15
C THR A 311 -12.53 -14.99 12.47
N LEU A 312 -11.48 -14.53 13.18
CA LEU A 312 -11.56 -13.97 14.54
C LEU A 312 -12.73 -12.99 14.74
N PHE A 313 -12.93 -12.10 13.76
CA PHE A 313 -13.99 -11.10 13.79
C PHE A 313 -15.34 -11.60 13.27
N LEU A 314 -15.35 -12.56 12.34
CA LEU A 314 -16.57 -13.08 11.72
C LEU A 314 -17.41 -13.92 12.69
N ASP A 315 -16.75 -14.65 13.59
CA ASP A 315 -17.41 -15.54 14.55
C ASP A 315 -18.31 -14.80 15.54
N ARG A 316 -18.07 -13.50 15.78
CA ARG A 316 -18.86 -12.64 16.67
C ARG A 316 -19.98 -11.89 15.98
N LEU A 317 -20.07 -11.98 14.65
CA LEU A 317 -21.14 -11.36 13.88
C LEU A 317 -22.32 -12.32 13.68
N ARG A 318 -22.18 -13.60 14.03
CA ARG A 318 -23.22 -14.64 13.92
C ARG A 318 -24.23 -14.51 15.06
#